data_AF-A0A5C6MBF3-F1
#
_entry.id   AF-A0A5C6MBF3-F1
#
_cell.length_a   1.000
_cell.length_b   1.000
_cell.length_c   1.000
_cell.angle_alpha   90.00
_cell.angle_beta   90.00
_cell.angle_gamma   90.00
#
_symmetry.space_group_name_H-M   'P 1'
#
loop_
_entity.id
_entity.type
_entity.pdbx_description
1 polymer ?
#
loop_
_entity_poly.entity_id
_entity_poly.type
_entity_poly.pdbx_seq_one_letter_code
_entity_poly.pdbx_strand_id
1 'polypeptide(L)'
;MRKIDALDALRKGYRITPVINKKPFLPFKTLEVDKHWVLRNWKNEYDVAVVCRGVDWFVVDFDNEEVFKKLELLVANGFVEQTKRGYHVYFSQPRESPLIQVIGIVNNVDIKASGNNYVVTHGPLPELDDLPEPSDELLDFITNTIPEKTTRKLTIKEIENIESDTFISQPLFDVIENGWGEPGTHDDTITNFIWMMFMLGASTSAIKYLTLLADSATKTSTYTQDELFEKIRKAHMKWSCKQ
;
A
#
# COMPACT_ATOMS: atom_id res chain seq x y z
N MET A 1 5.52 -20.45 15.10
CA MET A 1 7.00 -20.55 15.28
C MET A 1 7.38 -20.09 16.66
N ARG A 2 8.62 -20.33 17.11
CA ARG A 2 9.04 -20.05 18.49
C ARG A 2 9.78 -18.71 18.54
N LYS A 3 9.70 -18.04 19.70
CA LYS A 3 10.45 -16.83 20.05
C LYS A 3 11.95 -16.84 19.67
N ILE A 4 12.56 -18.03 19.62
CA ILE A 4 13.95 -18.24 19.17
C ILE A 4 14.13 -17.82 17.70
N ASP A 5 13.18 -18.17 16.83
CA ASP A 5 13.24 -17.89 15.40
C ASP A 5 13.19 -16.37 15.15
N ALA A 6 12.40 -15.64 15.95
CA ALA A 6 12.36 -14.18 15.93
C ALA A 6 13.70 -13.55 16.33
N LEU A 7 14.36 -14.10 17.35
CA LEU A 7 15.67 -13.61 17.80
C LEU A 7 16.76 -13.92 16.78
N ASP A 8 16.71 -15.09 16.15
CA ASP A 8 17.66 -15.47 15.10
C ASP A 8 17.49 -14.61 13.85
N ALA A 9 16.26 -14.32 13.42
CA ALA A 9 15.99 -13.39 12.31
C ALA A 9 16.58 -11.99 12.59
N LEU A 10 16.38 -11.45 13.80
CA LEU A 10 16.97 -10.17 14.19
C LEU A 10 18.51 -10.22 14.20
N ARG A 11 19.10 -11.33 14.67
CA ARG A 11 20.56 -11.54 14.66
C ARG A 11 21.13 -11.52 13.22
N LYS A 12 20.40 -12.10 12.28
CA LYS A 12 20.70 -12.15 10.84
C LYS A 12 20.49 -10.82 10.11
N GLY A 13 20.07 -9.77 10.82
CA GLY A 13 19.86 -8.43 10.28
C GLY A 13 18.48 -8.18 9.67
N TYR A 14 17.55 -9.14 9.77
CA TYR A 14 16.19 -8.95 9.30
C TYR A 14 15.40 -8.03 10.22
N ARG A 15 14.61 -7.14 9.63
CA ARG A 15 13.51 -6.48 10.34
C ARG A 15 12.32 -7.43 10.39
N ILE A 16 11.71 -7.58 11.55
CA ILE A 16 10.57 -8.47 11.75
C ILE A 16 9.36 -7.75 12.33
N THR A 17 8.20 -8.36 12.18
CA THR A 17 6.97 -8.04 12.93
C THR A 17 6.28 -9.33 13.36
N PRO A 18 5.69 -9.39 14.56
CA PRO A 18 4.81 -10.49 14.92
C PRO A 18 3.54 -10.46 14.06
N VAL A 19 3.08 -11.64 13.63
CA VAL A 19 1.81 -11.81 12.93
C VAL A 19 0.93 -12.87 13.61
N ILE A 20 -0.38 -12.66 13.54
CA ILE A 20 -1.40 -13.63 13.94
C ILE A 20 -2.29 -13.87 12.74
N ASN A 21 -2.49 -15.13 12.33
CA ASN A 21 -3.32 -15.48 11.16
C ASN A 21 -2.97 -14.65 9.91
N LYS A 22 -1.67 -14.49 9.63
CA LYS A 22 -1.13 -13.67 8.53
C LYS A 22 -1.52 -12.18 8.57
N LYS A 23 -1.81 -11.63 9.75
CA LYS A 23 -2.01 -10.18 9.93
C LYS A 23 -0.99 -9.63 10.92
N PRO A 24 -0.34 -8.50 10.62
CA PRO A 24 0.64 -7.92 11.51
C PRO A 24 -0.06 -7.44 12.78
N PHE A 25 0.50 -7.82 13.92
CA PHE A 25 0.00 -7.37 15.22
C PHE A 25 0.41 -5.91 15.51
N LEU A 26 1.54 -5.47 14.94
CA LEU A 26 2.06 -4.11 15.08
C LEU A 26 2.01 -3.37 13.73
N PRO A 27 1.92 -2.03 13.73
CA PRO A 27 2.07 -1.22 12.53
C PRO A 27 3.55 -1.24 12.10
N PHE A 28 3.96 -2.33 11.44
CA PHE A 28 5.36 -2.61 11.12
C PHE A 28 6.00 -1.60 10.18
N LYS A 29 5.25 -0.68 9.57
CA LYS A 29 5.78 0.42 8.77
C LYS A 29 6.47 1.47 9.64
N THR A 30 5.86 1.80 10.78
CA THR A 30 6.30 2.89 11.67
C THR A 30 7.01 2.39 12.92
N LEU A 31 6.81 1.12 13.28
CA LEU A 31 7.39 0.52 14.48
C LEU A 31 8.36 -0.59 14.10
N GLU A 32 9.57 -0.52 14.67
CA GLU A 32 10.58 -1.57 14.56
C GLU A 32 10.60 -2.43 15.82
N VAL A 33 10.69 -3.74 15.63
CA VAL A 33 10.80 -4.72 16.72
C VAL A 33 12.26 -5.00 16.96
N ASP A 34 12.73 -4.77 18.19
CA ASP A 34 14.10 -5.07 18.61
C ASP A 34 14.16 -6.34 19.49
N LYS A 35 15.39 -6.75 19.83
CA LYS A 35 15.65 -7.89 20.70
C LYS A 35 14.95 -7.78 22.06
N HIS A 36 14.93 -6.60 22.65
CA HIS A 36 14.31 -6.38 23.96
C HIS A 36 12.79 -6.53 23.90
N TRP A 37 12.17 -6.06 22.83
CA TRP A 37 10.75 -6.19 22.57
C TRP A 37 10.38 -7.67 22.41
N VAL A 38 11.12 -8.43 21.60
CA VAL A 38 10.90 -9.88 21.44
C VAL A 38 11.02 -10.60 22.78
N LEU A 39 12.06 -10.29 23.56
CA LEU A 39 12.27 -10.95 24.85
C LEU A 39 11.15 -10.71 25.86
N ARG A 40 10.49 -9.54 25.83
CA ARG A 40 9.45 -9.18 26.80
C ARG A 40 8.02 -9.47 26.32
N ASN A 41 7.74 -9.31 25.03
CA ASN A 41 6.37 -9.24 24.52
C ASN A 41 5.99 -10.39 23.55
N TRP A 42 6.95 -11.19 23.09
CA TRP A 42 6.66 -12.24 22.12
C TRP A 42 5.79 -13.36 22.72
N LYS A 43 4.63 -13.60 22.11
CA LYS A 43 3.69 -14.64 22.51
C LYS A 43 3.85 -15.91 21.68
N ASN A 44 3.42 -17.04 22.22
CA ASN A 44 3.50 -18.34 21.53
C ASN A 44 2.63 -18.41 20.26
N GLU A 45 1.58 -17.59 20.18
CA GLU A 45 0.67 -17.50 19.04
C GLU A 45 1.23 -16.69 17.86
N TYR A 46 2.36 -15.99 18.06
CA TYR A 46 2.95 -15.15 17.01
C TYR A 46 3.81 -15.99 16.07
N ASP A 47 3.52 -15.86 14.78
CA ASP A 47 4.48 -16.23 13.73
C ASP A 47 5.39 -15.05 13.42
N VAL A 48 6.57 -15.34 12.85
CA VAL A 48 7.55 -14.34 12.45
C VAL A 48 7.22 -13.91 11.03
N ALA A 49 7.02 -12.61 10.83
CA ALA A 49 7.03 -12.03 9.51
C ALA A 49 8.27 -11.16 9.33
N VAL A 50 8.95 -11.35 8.21
CA VAL A 50 10.10 -10.56 7.81
C VAL A 50 9.63 -9.42 6.92
N VAL A 51 9.97 -8.19 7.27
CA VAL A 51 9.61 -7.00 6.50
C VAL A 51 10.57 -6.85 5.33
N CYS A 52 10.05 -6.89 4.11
CA CYS A 52 10.82 -6.80 2.88
C CYS A 52 11.27 -5.33 2.70
N ARG A 53 12.43 -4.90 3.19
CA ARG A 53 12.81 -3.47 3.15
C ARG A 53 12.83 -2.87 1.74
N GLY A 54 13.04 -3.72 0.73
CA GLY A 54 13.08 -3.33 -0.69
C GLY A 54 14.42 -2.72 -1.12
N VAL A 55 15.43 -2.70 -0.24
CA VAL A 55 16.72 -2.06 -0.50
C VAL A 55 17.89 -3.05 -0.54
N ASP A 56 17.87 -4.14 0.23
CA ASP A 56 19.03 -5.07 0.30
C ASP A 56 18.71 -6.47 -0.25
N TRP A 57 17.45 -6.87 -0.21
CA TRP A 57 17.00 -8.19 -0.66
C TRP A 57 15.54 -8.13 -1.12
N PHE A 58 15.15 -9.13 -1.89
CA PHE A 58 13.78 -9.34 -2.33
C PHE A 58 13.41 -10.82 -2.26
N VAL A 59 12.11 -11.10 -2.38
CA VAL A 59 11.58 -12.47 -2.45
C VAL A 59 10.71 -12.64 -3.68
N VAL A 60 10.89 -13.78 -4.36
CA VAL A 60 9.90 -14.34 -5.29
C VAL A 60 8.98 -15.24 -4.47
N ASP A 61 7.73 -14.82 -4.28
CA ASP A 61 6.73 -15.51 -3.48
C ASP A 61 5.79 -16.30 -4.40
N PHE A 62 5.88 -17.62 -4.31
CA PHE A 62 5.04 -18.57 -5.01
C PHE A 62 3.91 -19.00 -4.07
N ASP A 63 2.66 -18.70 -4.42
CA ASP A 63 1.50 -19.00 -3.60
C ASP A 63 1.19 -20.52 -3.51
N ASN A 64 1.64 -21.31 -4.51
CA ASN A 64 1.44 -22.75 -4.59
C ASN A 64 2.62 -23.53 -5.21
N GLU A 65 2.67 -24.82 -4.93
CA GLU A 65 3.73 -25.74 -5.40
C GLU A 65 3.71 -25.97 -6.92
N GLU A 66 2.55 -25.96 -7.57
CA GLU A 66 2.45 -26.23 -9.01
C GLU A 66 3.18 -25.16 -9.82
N VAL A 67 2.99 -23.89 -9.47
CA VAL A 67 3.66 -22.78 -10.15
C VAL A 67 5.15 -22.73 -9.81
N PHE A 68 5.53 -23.03 -8.56
CA PHE A 68 6.94 -23.15 -8.18
C PHE A 68 7.66 -24.19 -9.05
N LYS A 69 7.12 -25.41 -9.19
CA LYS A 69 7.74 -26.47 -10.01
C LYS A 69 7.93 -26.10 -11.48
N LYS A 70 7.03 -25.28 -12.04
CA LYS A 70 7.14 -24.80 -13.44
C LYS A 70 8.27 -23.78 -13.62
N LEU A 71 8.58 -23.02 -12.58
CA LEU A 71 9.56 -21.92 -12.61
C LEU A 71 10.80 -22.21 -11.75
N GLU A 72 10.93 -23.41 -11.18
CA GLU A 72 11.98 -23.78 -10.23
C GLU A 72 13.38 -23.54 -10.82
N LEU A 73 13.58 -23.89 -12.09
CA LEU A 73 14.86 -23.68 -12.77
C LEU A 73 15.25 -22.21 -12.89
N LEU A 74 14.27 -21.30 -12.97
CA LEU A 74 14.50 -19.85 -13.07
C LEU A 74 14.99 -19.25 -11.74
N VAL A 75 14.66 -19.90 -10.63
CA VAL A 75 14.98 -19.43 -9.27
C VAL A 75 15.93 -20.37 -8.52
N ALA A 76 16.53 -21.34 -9.22
CA ALA A 76 17.27 -22.45 -8.63
C ALA A 76 18.53 -22.04 -7.86
N ASN A 77 19.10 -20.88 -8.17
CA ASN A 77 20.27 -20.34 -7.47
C ASN A 77 19.89 -19.60 -6.18
N GLY A 78 18.61 -19.31 -5.95
CA GLY A 78 18.13 -18.60 -4.76
C GLY A 78 18.02 -19.47 -3.52
N PHE A 79 17.92 -18.84 -2.35
CA PHE A 79 17.63 -19.58 -1.12
C PHE A 79 16.13 -19.92 -1.07
N VAL A 80 15.78 -21.20 -1.07
CA VAL A 80 14.39 -21.66 -1.12
C VAL A 80 13.88 -22.01 0.28
N GLU A 81 12.76 -21.42 0.65
CA GLU A 81 11.99 -21.74 1.85
C GLU A 81 10.60 -22.28 1.46
N GLN A 82 10.28 -23.50 1.90
CA GLN A 82 8.93 -24.03 1.78
C GLN A 82 8.00 -23.37 2.81
N THR A 83 6.90 -22.79 2.33
CA THR A 83 5.82 -22.25 3.19
C THR A 83 4.72 -23.30 3.40
N LYS A 84 3.67 -22.95 4.15
CA LYS A 84 2.50 -23.84 4.32
C LYS A 84 1.82 -24.26 3.01
N ARG A 85 1.93 -23.45 1.94
CA ARG A 85 1.20 -23.69 0.68
C ARG A 85 2.06 -23.60 -0.58
N GLY A 86 3.16 -22.86 -0.52
CA GLY A 86 4.03 -22.62 -1.66
C GLY A 86 5.46 -22.36 -1.21
N TYR A 87 6.16 -21.41 -1.82
CA TYR A 87 7.60 -21.23 -1.65
C TYR A 87 7.98 -19.76 -1.64
N HIS A 88 8.92 -19.39 -0.77
CA HIS A 88 9.64 -18.13 -0.89
C HIS A 88 11.03 -18.42 -1.42
N VAL A 89 11.49 -17.66 -2.41
CA VAL A 89 12.88 -17.71 -2.87
C VAL A 89 13.53 -16.35 -2.66
N TYR A 90 14.60 -16.33 -1.88
CA TYR A 90 15.28 -15.10 -1.43
C TYR A 90 16.53 -14.83 -2.28
N PHE A 91 16.73 -13.55 -2.60
CA PHE A 91 17.87 -13.03 -3.36
C PHE A 91 18.31 -11.67 -2.80
N SER A 92 19.58 -11.31 -3.00
CA SER A 92 20.04 -9.94 -2.78
C SER A 92 19.46 -9.00 -3.84
N GLN A 93 19.30 -7.72 -3.51
CA GLN A 93 18.88 -6.71 -4.49
C GLN A 93 20.01 -6.42 -5.50
N PRO A 94 19.71 -6.33 -6.81
CA PRO A 94 20.68 -5.83 -7.79
C PRO A 94 21.11 -4.39 -7.44
N ARG A 95 22.41 -4.11 -7.46
CA ARG A 95 22.96 -2.82 -7.01
C ARG A 95 22.60 -1.66 -7.93
N GLU A 96 22.60 -1.89 -9.24
CA GLU A 96 22.39 -0.84 -10.24
C GLU A 96 20.91 -0.59 -10.53
N SER A 97 20.08 -1.64 -10.48
CA SER A 97 18.65 -1.57 -10.73
C SER A 97 17.87 -2.40 -9.70
N PRO A 98 17.70 -1.88 -8.47
CA PRO A 98 16.92 -2.57 -7.45
C PRO A 98 15.50 -2.86 -7.93
N LEU A 99 15.04 -4.08 -7.71
CA LEU A 99 13.70 -4.50 -8.07
C LEU A 99 12.68 -3.82 -7.15
N ILE A 100 11.53 -3.49 -7.72
CA ILE A 100 10.36 -2.99 -6.99
C ILE A 100 9.36 -4.12 -6.76
N GLN A 101 8.38 -3.86 -5.90
CA GLN A 101 7.28 -4.80 -5.71
C GLN A 101 6.45 -4.96 -6.99
N VAL A 102 6.22 -6.21 -7.39
CA VAL A 102 5.33 -6.60 -8.49
C VAL A 102 4.35 -7.64 -7.95
N ILE A 103 3.05 -7.40 -8.08
CA ILE A 103 2.02 -8.35 -7.62
C ILE A 103 1.47 -9.07 -8.84
N GLY A 104 1.46 -10.41 -8.81
CA GLY A 104 0.96 -11.23 -9.91
C GLY A 104 1.76 -11.02 -11.19
N ILE A 105 3.09 -11.15 -11.12
CA ILE A 105 3.95 -11.10 -12.31
C ILE A 105 3.52 -12.15 -13.33
N VAL A 106 3.24 -13.35 -12.81
CA VAL A 106 2.36 -14.35 -13.40
C VAL A 106 1.38 -14.80 -12.32
N ASN A 107 0.28 -15.45 -12.70
CA ASN A 107 -0.71 -15.90 -11.73
C ASN A 107 -0.07 -16.71 -10.58
N ASN A 108 -0.33 -16.29 -9.34
CA ASN A 108 0.20 -16.90 -8.10
C ASN A 108 1.71 -16.70 -7.85
N VAL A 109 2.34 -15.71 -8.50
CA VAL A 109 3.74 -15.31 -8.23
C VAL A 109 3.82 -13.81 -7.99
N ASP A 110 4.39 -13.43 -6.86
CA ASP A 110 4.66 -12.03 -6.50
C ASP A 110 6.17 -11.79 -6.36
N ILE A 111 6.62 -10.57 -6.69
CA ILE A 111 7.91 -10.02 -6.28
C ILE A 111 7.67 -9.12 -5.07
N LYS A 112 8.20 -9.51 -3.91
CA LYS A 112 8.13 -8.71 -2.68
C LYS A 112 9.44 -7.97 -2.43
N ALA A 113 9.43 -6.69 -2.76
CA ALA A 113 10.60 -5.82 -2.69
C ALA A 113 10.22 -4.39 -2.21
N SER A 114 9.32 -4.28 -1.24
CA SER A 114 8.88 -2.98 -0.71
C SER A 114 8.68 -3.03 0.79
N GLY A 115 9.16 -2.00 1.51
CA GLY A 115 9.02 -1.87 2.96
C GLY A 115 7.58 -1.81 3.48
N ASN A 116 6.59 -1.75 2.58
CA ASN A 116 5.17 -1.90 2.90
C ASN A 116 4.69 -3.37 2.85
N ASN A 117 5.58 -4.34 2.67
CA ASN A 117 5.23 -5.74 2.56
C ASN A 117 6.10 -6.62 3.48
N TYR A 118 5.64 -7.84 3.71
CA TYR A 118 6.32 -8.82 4.53
C TYR A 118 6.06 -10.24 4.02
N VAL A 119 6.94 -11.17 4.39
CA VAL A 119 6.76 -12.61 4.19
C VAL A 119 6.68 -13.30 5.54
N VAL A 120 5.75 -14.25 5.70
CA VAL A 120 5.66 -15.08 6.90
C VAL A 120 6.58 -16.28 6.72
N THR A 121 7.71 -16.27 7.42
CA THR A 121 8.65 -17.39 7.39
C THR A 121 8.08 -18.58 8.18
N HIS A 122 8.44 -19.79 7.78
CA HIS A 122 8.09 -21.08 8.38
C HIS A 122 9.32 -21.94 8.69
N GLY A 123 10.50 -21.53 8.22
CA GLY A 123 11.75 -22.25 8.36
C GLY A 123 12.92 -21.34 8.76
N PRO A 124 14.15 -21.86 8.73
CA PRO A 124 15.34 -21.05 8.95
C PRO A 124 15.52 -20.05 7.80
N LEU A 125 15.89 -18.82 8.14
CA LEU A 125 16.28 -17.79 7.18
C LEU A 125 17.79 -17.88 6.87
N PRO A 126 18.25 -17.49 5.68
CA PRO A 126 19.67 -17.35 5.37
C PRO A 126 20.26 -16.13 6.12
N GLU A 127 21.59 -16.00 6.17
CA GLU A 127 22.20 -14.71 6.54
C GLU A 127 22.00 -13.73 5.38
N LEU A 128 21.69 -12.45 5.66
CA LEU A 128 21.40 -11.47 4.60
C LEU A 128 22.59 -11.25 3.65
N ASP A 129 23.81 -11.27 4.20
CA ASP A 129 25.04 -11.04 3.43
C ASP A 129 25.42 -12.26 2.56
N ASP A 130 24.83 -13.43 2.82
CA ASP A 130 25.06 -14.67 2.07
C ASP A 130 24.00 -14.89 0.97
N LEU A 131 23.06 -13.95 0.79
CA LEU A 131 22.04 -14.08 -0.24
C LEU A 131 22.68 -14.00 -1.64
N PRO A 132 22.32 -14.92 -2.54
CA PRO A 132 22.83 -14.92 -3.90
C PRO A 132 22.22 -13.76 -4.69
N GLU A 133 23.00 -13.24 -5.65
CA GLU A 133 22.47 -12.36 -6.69
C GLU A 133 21.52 -13.16 -7.60
N PRO A 134 20.41 -12.55 -8.08
CA PRO A 134 19.53 -13.20 -9.04
C PRO A 134 20.24 -13.44 -10.37
N SER A 135 19.85 -14.49 -11.10
CA SER A 135 20.39 -14.73 -12.43
C SER A 135 19.89 -13.70 -13.45
N ASP A 136 20.62 -13.50 -14.53
CA ASP A 136 20.21 -12.63 -15.63
C ASP A 136 18.87 -13.08 -16.23
N GLU A 137 18.62 -14.38 -16.34
CA GLU A 137 17.35 -14.91 -16.84
C GLU A 137 16.17 -14.56 -15.91
N LEU A 138 16.37 -14.58 -14.59
CA LEU A 138 15.35 -14.16 -13.64
C LEU A 138 15.10 -12.66 -13.75
N LEU A 139 16.13 -11.84 -13.88
CA LEU A 139 16.00 -10.39 -14.05
C LEU A 139 15.29 -10.04 -15.36
N ASP A 140 15.65 -10.70 -16.46
CA ASP A 140 15.00 -10.57 -17.75
C ASP A 140 13.54 -11.01 -17.70
N PHE A 141 13.25 -12.12 -17.02
CA PHE A 141 11.89 -12.57 -16.78
C PHE A 141 11.10 -11.52 -16.01
N ILE A 142 11.67 -10.97 -14.93
CA ILE A 142 10.97 -9.98 -14.11
C ILE A 142 10.70 -8.69 -14.88
N THR A 143 11.67 -8.23 -15.66
CA THR A 143 11.62 -6.95 -16.37
C THR A 143 10.73 -7.00 -17.60
N ASN A 144 10.75 -8.12 -18.33
CA ASN A 144 10.04 -8.26 -19.61
C ASN A 144 8.66 -8.89 -19.47
N THR A 145 8.32 -9.48 -18.32
CA THR A 145 6.97 -10.01 -18.08
C THR A 145 6.01 -8.87 -17.79
N ILE A 146 5.02 -8.68 -18.65
CA ILE A 146 3.89 -7.79 -18.38
C ILE A 146 3.04 -8.46 -17.30
N PRO A 147 2.84 -7.84 -16.12
CA PRO A 147 2.04 -8.44 -15.05
C PRO A 147 0.66 -8.81 -15.58
N GLU A 148 0.23 -10.06 -15.38
CA GLU A 148 -1.11 -10.52 -15.79
C GLU A 148 -2.22 -9.71 -15.09
N LYS A 149 -1.93 -9.18 -13.90
CA LYS A 149 -2.73 -8.14 -13.25
C LYS A 149 -2.30 -6.75 -13.70
N THR A 150 -2.42 -6.48 -14.99
CA THR A 150 -2.84 -5.12 -15.37
C THR A 150 -4.19 -4.94 -14.69
N THR A 151 -4.36 -3.88 -13.90
CA THR A 151 -5.70 -3.39 -13.53
C THR A 151 -6.58 -3.57 -14.74
N ARG A 152 -7.57 -4.48 -14.67
CA ARG A 152 -8.57 -4.62 -15.73
C ARG A 152 -9.03 -3.20 -16.00
N LYS A 153 -8.71 -2.65 -17.17
CA LYS A 153 -9.32 -1.38 -17.60
C LYS A 153 -10.79 -1.73 -17.72
N LEU A 154 -11.54 -1.42 -16.67
CA LEU A 154 -12.98 -1.52 -16.70
C LEU A 154 -13.42 -0.70 -17.91
N THR A 155 -14.23 -1.32 -18.75
CA THR A 155 -14.93 -0.58 -19.79
C THR A 155 -15.81 0.48 -19.13
N ILE A 156 -16.11 1.58 -19.83
CA ILE A 156 -16.97 2.65 -19.27
C ILE A 156 -18.28 2.06 -18.72
N LYS A 157 -18.85 1.07 -19.42
CA LYS A 157 -20.04 0.32 -18.99
C LYS A 157 -19.86 -0.47 -17.70
N GLU A 158 -18.66 -0.96 -17.39
CA GLU A 158 -18.41 -1.66 -16.13
C GLU A 158 -18.19 -0.69 -14.97
N ILE A 159 -17.64 0.51 -15.24
CA ILE A 159 -17.51 1.59 -14.25
C ILE A 159 -18.88 2.14 -13.85
N GLU A 160 -19.76 2.34 -14.83
CA GLU A 160 -21.15 2.80 -14.63
C GLU A 160 -22.00 1.83 -13.78
N ASN A 161 -21.61 0.54 -13.71
CA ASN A 161 -22.32 -0.50 -12.96
C ASN A 161 -21.71 -0.81 -11.59
N ILE A 162 -20.68 -0.07 -11.15
CA ILE A 162 -20.17 -0.21 -9.78
C ILE A 162 -21.16 0.50 -8.85
N GLU A 163 -22.02 -0.28 -8.18
CA GLU A 163 -22.78 0.24 -7.04
C GLU A 163 -21.82 0.75 -5.97
N SER A 164 -22.06 1.98 -5.58
CA SER A 164 -21.06 2.91 -5.10
C SER A 164 -21.00 2.92 -3.56
N ASP A 165 -21.38 1.82 -2.91
CA ASP A 165 -21.85 1.83 -1.50
C ASP A 165 -20.77 1.92 -0.40
N THR A 166 -19.48 2.07 -0.74
CA THR A 166 -18.41 2.01 0.29
C THR A 166 -17.27 3.01 0.15
N PHE A 167 -17.45 4.10 -0.59
CA PHE A 167 -16.45 5.16 -0.63
C PHE A 167 -16.91 6.41 0.12
N ILE A 168 -16.27 6.68 1.27
CA ILE A 168 -16.51 7.86 2.12
C ILE A 168 -16.37 9.19 1.32
N SER A 169 -15.78 9.18 0.12
CA SER A 169 -15.61 10.36 -0.73
C SER A 169 -16.73 10.64 -1.74
N GLN A 170 -17.76 9.80 -1.89
CA GLN A 170 -18.84 10.11 -2.84
C GLN A 170 -19.63 11.36 -2.48
N PRO A 171 -20.09 11.55 -1.22
CA PRO A 171 -20.84 12.76 -0.85
C PRO A 171 -20.05 14.06 -1.10
N LEU A 172 -18.72 14.01 -1.12
CA LEU A 172 -17.85 15.15 -1.35
C LEU A 172 -17.76 15.55 -2.82
N PHE A 173 -17.63 14.58 -3.73
CA PHE A 173 -17.58 14.85 -5.17
C PHE A 173 -18.98 15.01 -5.77
N ASP A 174 -20.00 14.42 -5.14
CA ASP A 174 -21.41 14.64 -5.49
C ASP A 174 -21.79 16.12 -5.38
N VAL A 175 -21.17 16.89 -4.47
CA VAL A 175 -21.37 18.35 -4.36
C VAL A 175 -20.88 19.08 -5.61
N ILE A 176 -19.87 18.56 -6.31
CA ILE A 176 -19.36 19.18 -7.54
C ILE A 176 -20.35 19.00 -8.69
N GLU A 177 -21.00 17.84 -8.76
CA GLU A 177 -21.99 17.53 -9.79
C GLU A 177 -23.38 18.12 -9.47
N ASN A 178 -23.83 18.02 -8.22
CA ASN A 178 -25.18 18.36 -7.79
C ASN A 178 -25.28 19.76 -7.17
N GLY A 179 -24.15 20.43 -6.93
CA GLY A 179 -24.10 21.73 -6.29
C GLY A 179 -24.32 21.71 -4.78
N TRP A 180 -24.70 22.84 -4.20
CA TRP A 180 -24.80 23.08 -2.76
C TRP A 180 -26.00 22.42 -2.07
N GLY A 181 -26.87 21.75 -2.84
CA GLY A 181 -28.14 21.19 -2.38
C GLY A 181 -29.25 22.23 -2.29
N GLU A 182 -30.19 22.03 -1.38
CA GLU A 182 -31.33 22.94 -1.18
C GLU A 182 -30.87 24.31 -0.62
N PRO A 183 -31.51 25.44 -0.99
CA PRO A 183 -31.09 26.78 -0.57
C PRO A 183 -30.86 26.97 0.95
N GLY A 184 -31.58 26.21 1.78
CA GLY A 184 -31.43 26.24 3.23
C GLY A 184 -30.16 25.59 3.78
N THR A 185 -29.42 24.83 2.98
CA THR A 185 -28.22 24.08 3.41
C THR A 185 -26.93 24.59 2.78
N HIS A 186 -26.98 25.58 1.88
CA HIS A 186 -25.83 25.99 1.07
C HIS A 186 -24.60 26.35 1.90
N ASP A 187 -24.79 27.17 2.95
CA ASP A 187 -23.69 27.66 3.78
C ASP A 187 -22.96 26.53 4.52
N ASP A 188 -23.71 25.54 5.00
CA ASP A 188 -23.17 24.37 5.69
C ASP A 188 -22.48 23.43 4.69
N THR A 189 -23.08 23.19 3.52
CA THR A 189 -22.49 22.37 2.45
C THR A 189 -21.17 22.96 1.96
N ILE A 190 -21.13 24.27 1.65
CA ILE A 190 -19.93 24.98 1.18
C ILE A 190 -18.84 24.90 2.25
N THR A 191 -19.19 25.15 3.51
CA THR A 191 -18.22 25.11 4.62
C THR A 191 -17.63 23.71 4.77
N ASN A 192 -18.47 22.68 4.83
CA ASN A 192 -18.02 21.29 4.96
C ASN A 192 -17.15 20.85 3.78
N PHE A 193 -17.55 21.19 2.55
CA PHE A 193 -16.79 20.92 1.34
C PHE A 193 -15.37 21.52 1.39
N ILE A 194 -15.26 22.80 1.74
CA ILE A 194 -13.96 23.49 1.88
C ILE A 194 -13.09 22.85 2.97
N TRP A 195 -13.66 22.54 4.14
CA TRP A 195 -12.94 21.90 5.24
C TRP A 195 -12.43 20.50 4.88
N MET A 196 -13.25 19.69 4.20
CA MET A 196 -12.85 18.37 3.74
C MET A 196 -11.72 18.43 2.72
N MET A 197 -11.75 19.39 1.78
CA MET A 197 -10.64 19.57 0.83
C MET A 197 -9.32 19.92 1.52
N PHE A 198 -9.36 20.77 2.55
CA PHE A 198 -8.17 21.05 3.35
C PHE A 198 -7.67 19.82 4.12
N MET A 199 -8.56 19.02 4.71
CA MET A 199 -8.20 17.75 5.36
C MET A 199 -7.53 16.75 4.40
N LEU A 200 -7.94 16.75 3.13
CA LEU A 200 -7.35 15.93 2.07
C LEU A 200 -6.05 16.51 1.49
N GLY A 201 -5.58 17.67 1.98
CA GLY A 201 -4.33 18.30 1.56
C GLY A 201 -4.43 19.06 0.23
N ALA A 202 -5.63 19.42 -0.23
CA ALA A 202 -5.79 20.21 -1.45
C ALA A 202 -5.22 21.63 -1.29
N SER A 203 -4.64 22.16 -2.36
CA SER A 203 -4.14 23.55 -2.39
C SER A 203 -5.31 24.54 -2.46
N THR A 204 -5.11 25.77 -1.95
CA THR A 204 -6.15 26.81 -1.99
C THR A 204 -6.64 27.10 -3.42
N SER A 205 -5.75 27.02 -4.42
CA SER A 205 -6.13 27.19 -5.83
C SER A 205 -7.05 26.07 -6.32
N ALA A 206 -6.77 24.82 -5.96
CA ALA A 206 -7.64 23.69 -6.29
C ALA A 206 -9.02 23.84 -5.61
N ILE A 207 -9.05 24.26 -4.34
CA ILE A 207 -10.29 24.48 -3.59
C ILE A 207 -11.13 25.58 -4.24
N LYS A 208 -10.53 26.70 -4.64
CA LYS A 208 -11.22 27.77 -5.37
C LYS A 208 -11.87 27.26 -6.66
N TYR A 209 -11.12 26.49 -7.45
CA TYR A 209 -11.61 25.94 -8.71
C TYR A 209 -12.79 25.00 -8.49
N LEU A 210 -12.67 24.04 -7.57
CA LEU A 210 -13.73 23.06 -7.29
C LEU A 210 -14.96 23.72 -6.65
N THR A 211 -14.76 24.75 -5.84
CA THR A 211 -15.88 25.52 -5.26
C THR A 211 -16.67 26.24 -6.34
N LEU A 212 -16.01 26.84 -7.35
CA LEU A 212 -16.69 27.48 -8.47
C LEU A 212 -17.40 26.47 -9.38
N LEU A 213 -16.84 25.28 -9.55
CA LEU A 213 -17.51 24.20 -10.30
C LEU A 213 -18.81 23.79 -9.62
N ALA A 214 -18.77 23.49 -8.33
CA ALA A 214 -19.96 23.17 -7.54
C ALA A 214 -20.98 24.33 -7.52
N ASP A 215 -20.51 25.58 -7.43
CA ASP A 215 -21.38 26.75 -7.52
C ASP A 215 -22.11 26.84 -8.87
N SER A 216 -21.38 26.59 -9.96
CA SER A 216 -21.95 26.61 -11.32
C SER A 216 -22.98 25.50 -11.56
N ALA A 217 -22.87 24.39 -10.84
CA ALA A 217 -23.88 23.31 -10.84
C ALA A 217 -25.12 23.67 -9.99
N THR A 218 -25.01 24.66 -9.10
CA THR A 218 -26.08 25.06 -8.19
C THR A 218 -26.99 26.11 -8.83
N LYS A 219 -28.10 25.67 -9.44
CA LYS A 219 -29.07 26.55 -10.12
C LYS A 219 -29.63 27.68 -9.24
N THR A 220 -29.70 27.46 -7.93
CA THR A 220 -30.26 28.39 -6.95
C THR A 220 -29.18 29.22 -6.24
N SER A 221 -27.91 29.11 -6.65
CA SER A 221 -26.84 29.87 -6.02
C SER A 221 -27.04 31.37 -6.21
N THR A 222 -26.85 32.10 -5.13
CA THR A 222 -26.83 33.56 -5.09
C THR A 222 -25.47 34.11 -4.69
N TYR A 223 -24.47 33.23 -4.50
CA TYR A 223 -23.15 33.63 -4.06
C TYR A 223 -22.37 34.26 -5.19
N THR A 224 -21.72 35.37 -4.89
CA THR A 224 -20.67 35.91 -5.74
C THR A 224 -19.37 35.14 -5.55
N GLN A 225 -18.51 35.16 -6.57
CA GLN A 225 -17.18 34.57 -6.50
C GLN A 225 -16.35 35.10 -5.32
N ASP A 226 -16.48 36.39 -5.00
CA ASP A 226 -15.76 37.01 -3.88
C ASP A 226 -16.25 36.50 -2.52
N GLU A 227 -17.56 36.27 -2.36
CA GLU A 227 -18.13 35.69 -1.13
C GLU A 227 -17.64 34.25 -0.90
N LEU A 228 -17.57 33.44 -1.95
CA LEU A 228 -17.02 32.08 -1.88
C LEU A 228 -15.53 32.09 -1.54
N PHE A 229 -14.77 32.99 -2.17
CA PHE A 229 -13.34 33.12 -1.90
C PHE A 229 -13.05 33.62 -0.49
N GLU A 230 -13.89 34.50 0.05
CA GLU A 230 -13.79 34.96 1.43
C GLU A 230 -14.09 33.83 2.42
N LYS A 231 -15.06 32.95 2.13
CA LYS A 231 -15.29 31.72 2.92
C LYS A 231 -14.08 30.80 2.91
N ILE A 232 -13.46 30.57 1.75
CA ILE A 232 -12.22 29.78 1.63
C ILE A 232 -11.08 30.43 2.43
N ARG A 233 -10.92 31.74 2.34
CA ARG A 233 -9.88 32.48 3.08
C ARG A 233 -10.07 32.34 4.59
N LYS A 234 -11.30 32.50 5.09
CA LYS A 234 -11.64 32.31 6.50
C LYS A 234 -11.39 30.88 6.97
N ALA A 235 -11.72 29.88 6.16
CA ALA A 235 -11.45 28.48 6.46
C ALA A 235 -9.94 28.18 6.49
N HIS A 236 -9.18 28.70 5.51
CA HIS A 236 -7.73 28.54 5.44
C HIS A 236 -7.03 29.12 6.68
N MET A 237 -7.40 30.34 7.11
CA MET A 237 -6.84 30.91 8.34
C MET A 237 -7.09 30.03 9.57
N LYS A 238 -8.29 29.46 9.70
CA LYS A 238 -8.62 28.55 10.81
C LYS A 238 -7.86 27.21 10.71
N TRP A 239 -7.65 26.72 9.49
CA TRP A 239 -6.93 25.48 9.21
C TRP A 239 -5.43 25.61 9.51
N SER A 240 -4.79 26.68 9.03
CA SER A 240 -3.36 26.93 9.23
C SER A 240 -2.97 27.16 10.70
N CYS A 241 -3.90 27.58 11.56
CA CYS A 241 -3.66 27.69 13.00
C CYS A 241 -3.80 26.36 13.77
N LYS A 242 -4.24 25.27 13.12
CA LYS A 242 -4.43 23.95 13.74
C LYS A 242 -3.36 22.91 13.35
N GLN A 243 -2.47 23.25 12.40
CA GLN A 243 -1.30 22.45 12.04
C GLN A 243 -0.11 22.82 12.94
#